data_AF-A0A535CBW3-F1
#
_entry.id   AF-A0A535CBW3-F1
#
_cell.length_a   1.000
_cell.length_b   1.000
_cell.length_c   1.000
_cell.angle_alpha   90.00
_cell.angle_beta   90.00
_cell.angle_gamma   90.00
#
_symmetry.space_group_name_H-M   'P 1'
#
loop_
_entity.id
_entity.type
_entity.pdbx_description
1 polymer ?
#
loop_
_entity_poly.entity_id
_entity_poly.type
_entity_poly.pdbx_seq_one_letter_code
_entity_poly.pdbx_strand_id
1 'polypeptide(L)'
;MIKTIVLSMCLAISAISLNARAQDVNAGAKHERGFTYGPVTEVGYIHVDYGHFDEYMAWVTSTWLPTMEAAKKAGLIIGYKVFQASPKSPDQPNVYLEITFKNMAAYAGDIGDQADAFEAVTEKVICSSACQDQARVHRNEIRKVLGTEVTREIIFK
;
A
#
# COMPACT_ATOMS: atom_id res chain seq x y z
N MET A 1 -43.21 61.10 -37.99
CA MET A 1 -43.15 60.89 -39.46
C MET A 1 -41.72 60.53 -39.83
N ILE A 2 -41.51 59.71 -40.89
CA ILE A 2 -40.20 59.41 -41.52
C ILE A 2 -39.24 58.57 -40.62
N LYS A 3 -38.62 57.46 -41.05
CA LYS A 3 -38.74 56.60 -42.26
C LYS A 3 -38.23 55.17 -41.93
N THR A 4 -38.56 54.18 -42.77
CA THR A 4 -38.06 52.79 -42.71
C THR A 4 -37.22 52.46 -43.94
N ILE A 5 -36.15 51.64 -43.80
CA ILE A 5 -35.46 50.74 -44.78
C ILE A 5 -34.25 50.10 -44.04
N VAL A 6 -33.78 48.83 -44.14
CA VAL A 6 -34.07 47.57 -44.90
C VAL A 6 -32.93 47.13 -45.86
N LEU A 7 -32.52 45.84 -45.76
CA LEU A 7 -31.42 45.16 -46.51
C LEU A 7 -29.99 45.68 -46.19
N SER A 8 -28.87 44.96 -46.38
CA SER A 8 -28.56 43.60 -46.90
C SER A 8 -27.20 43.14 -46.32
N MET A 9 -26.67 41.91 -46.38
CA MET A 9 -27.10 40.59 -46.92
C MET A 9 -26.33 39.46 -46.17
N CYS A 10 -26.65 38.17 -46.39
CA CYS A 10 -25.97 37.02 -45.78
C CYS A 10 -24.59 36.67 -46.40
N LEU A 11 -23.70 36.07 -45.59
CA LEU A 11 -23.04 34.82 -45.95
C LEU A 11 -22.75 33.96 -44.69
N ALA A 12 -22.70 32.64 -44.85
CA ALA A 12 -22.54 31.66 -43.76
C ALA A 12 -21.13 31.03 -43.75
N ILE A 13 -21.00 29.80 -43.22
CA ILE A 13 -19.77 29.00 -43.00
C ILE A 13 -19.10 29.31 -41.64
N SER A 14 -18.88 28.36 -40.73
CA SER A 14 -19.42 26.99 -40.61
C SER A 14 -19.35 26.52 -39.15
N ALA A 15 -20.25 25.62 -38.75
CA ALA A 15 -20.17 24.99 -37.44
C ALA A 15 -19.04 23.93 -37.43
N ILE A 16 -17.92 24.24 -36.77
CA ILE A 16 -17.02 23.21 -36.25
C ILE A 16 -17.43 22.97 -34.81
N SER A 17 -18.20 21.91 -34.60
CA SER A 17 -18.62 21.47 -33.28
C SER A 17 -17.40 21.01 -32.48
N LEU A 18 -16.96 21.82 -31.51
CA LEU A 18 -15.96 21.41 -30.54
C LEU A 18 -16.57 20.45 -29.51
N ASN A 19 -17.10 19.34 -30.01
CA ASN A 19 -17.30 18.12 -29.26
C ASN A 19 -15.91 17.62 -28.86
N ALA A 20 -15.38 18.20 -27.78
CA ALA A 20 -14.28 17.65 -27.01
C ALA A 20 -14.73 16.32 -26.40
N ARG A 21 -14.80 15.28 -27.24
CA ARG A 21 -14.71 13.91 -26.78
C ARG A 21 -13.40 13.84 -26.02
N ALA A 22 -13.47 13.75 -24.70
CA ALA A 22 -12.38 13.23 -23.91
C ALA A 22 -12.04 11.87 -24.53
N GLN A 23 -10.94 11.81 -25.28
CA GLN A 23 -10.50 10.56 -25.88
C GLN A 23 -10.05 9.69 -24.72
N ASP A 24 -10.86 8.67 -24.42
CA ASP A 24 -10.59 7.75 -23.32
C ASP A 24 -9.31 6.96 -23.64
N VAL A 25 -8.20 7.45 -23.09
CA VAL A 25 -6.86 6.87 -23.27
C VAL A 25 -6.75 5.44 -22.71
N ASN A 26 -7.76 4.97 -21.97
CA ASN A 26 -7.87 3.58 -21.51
C ASN A 26 -8.47 2.63 -22.55
N ALA A 27 -8.74 3.08 -23.79
CA ALA A 27 -9.04 2.20 -24.93
C ALA A 27 -7.85 1.27 -25.33
N GLY A 28 -6.70 1.40 -24.67
CA GLY A 28 -5.52 0.56 -24.85
C GLY A 28 -5.69 -0.87 -24.32
N ALA A 29 -6.05 -1.79 -25.22
CA ALA A 29 -5.82 -3.23 -25.11
C ALA A 29 -6.26 -3.92 -23.79
N LYS A 30 -7.57 -4.21 -23.67
CA LYS A 30 -8.02 -5.41 -22.94
C LYS A 30 -7.58 -6.68 -23.69
N HIS A 31 -6.29 -7.00 -23.65
CA HIS A 31 -5.88 -8.39 -23.81
C HIS A 31 -6.38 -9.14 -22.58
N GLU A 32 -7.27 -10.11 -22.77
CA GLU A 32 -7.88 -10.85 -21.67
C GLU A 32 -6.87 -11.78 -21.00
N ARG A 33 -6.10 -11.22 -20.06
CA ARG A 33 -5.22 -11.98 -19.16
C ARG A 33 -6.00 -13.16 -18.58
N GLY A 34 -5.37 -14.34 -18.56
CA GLY A 34 -5.89 -15.54 -17.90
C GLY A 34 -5.92 -15.47 -16.37
N PHE A 35 -5.71 -14.27 -15.81
CA PHE A 35 -5.66 -14.01 -14.39
C PHE A 35 -6.11 -12.58 -14.06
N THR A 36 -6.47 -12.38 -12.80
CA THR A 36 -6.68 -11.10 -12.14
C THR A 36 -5.64 -10.93 -11.02
N TYR A 37 -5.52 -9.73 -10.47
CA TYR A 37 -4.63 -9.48 -9.34
C TYR A 37 -5.43 -9.40 -8.04
N GLY A 38 -5.08 -10.24 -7.07
CA GLY A 38 -5.68 -10.28 -5.75
C GLY A 38 -5.08 -9.26 -4.76
N PRO A 39 -5.19 -9.59 -3.46
CA PRO A 39 -4.47 -8.97 -2.34
C PRO A 39 -2.98 -8.77 -2.57
N VAL A 40 -2.41 -7.89 -1.76
CA VAL A 40 -0.99 -7.52 -1.71
C VAL A 40 -0.46 -7.90 -0.33
N THR A 41 0.66 -8.60 -0.25
CA THR A 41 1.30 -8.93 1.03
C THR A 41 2.68 -8.31 1.08
N GLU A 42 2.87 -7.40 2.04
CA GLU A 42 4.19 -6.99 2.48
C GLU A 42 4.80 -8.07 3.38
N VAL A 43 6.07 -8.36 3.18
CA VAL A 43 6.84 -9.36 3.94
C VAL A 43 8.10 -8.69 4.47
N GLY A 44 8.20 -8.55 5.80
CA GLY A 44 9.41 -8.07 6.48
C GLY A 44 10.37 -9.23 6.79
N TYR A 45 11.61 -9.15 6.29
CA TYR A 45 12.64 -10.18 6.40
C TYR A 45 13.54 -9.85 7.59
N ILE A 46 13.49 -10.67 8.66
CA ILE A 46 14.16 -10.39 9.92
C ILE A 46 15.09 -11.53 10.32
N HIS A 47 16.31 -11.18 10.72
CA HIS A 47 17.21 -12.06 11.46
C HIS A 47 17.28 -11.59 12.91
N VAL A 48 16.71 -12.35 13.84
CA VAL A 48 16.89 -12.17 15.28
C VAL A 48 18.18 -12.85 15.71
N ASP A 49 19.00 -12.17 16.51
CA ASP A 49 20.32 -12.67 16.87
C ASP A 49 20.22 -13.81 17.90
N TYR A 50 21.25 -14.65 17.96
CA TYR A 50 21.23 -15.86 18.78
C TYR A 50 21.06 -15.54 20.28
N GLY A 51 20.04 -16.15 20.89
CA GLY A 51 19.64 -15.91 22.28
C GLY A 51 18.48 -14.92 22.44
N HIS A 52 18.22 -14.05 21.46
CA HIS A 52 17.23 -12.97 21.57
C HIS A 52 15.85 -13.30 20.96
N PHE A 53 15.59 -14.56 20.59
CA PHE A 53 14.34 -14.95 19.92
C PHE A 53 13.10 -14.66 20.79
N ASP A 54 13.11 -15.08 22.05
CA ASP A 54 11.97 -14.90 22.96
C ASP A 54 11.76 -13.42 23.33
N GLU A 55 12.85 -12.64 23.42
CA GLU A 55 12.82 -11.19 23.61
C GLU A 55 12.16 -10.48 22.42
N TYR A 56 12.51 -10.86 21.19
CA TYR A 56 11.87 -10.33 20.01
C TYR A 56 10.40 -10.77 19.89
N MET A 57 10.07 -12.02 20.25
CA MET A 57 8.68 -12.49 20.30
C MET A 57 7.86 -11.79 21.39
N ALA A 58 8.46 -11.37 22.50
CA ALA A 58 7.81 -10.52 23.50
C ALA A 58 7.48 -9.13 22.94
N TRP A 59 8.38 -8.53 22.13
CA TRP A 59 8.05 -7.30 21.38
C TRP A 59 6.93 -7.52 20.35
N VAL A 60 6.99 -8.60 19.56
CA VAL A 60 5.94 -8.93 18.58
C VAL A 60 4.59 -9.07 19.28
N THR A 61 4.54 -9.75 20.43
CA THR A 61 3.32 -9.99 21.20
C THR A 61 2.77 -8.72 21.86
N SER A 62 3.63 -7.90 22.46
CA SER A 62 3.22 -6.69 23.19
C SER A 62 2.89 -5.50 22.30
N THR A 63 3.51 -5.41 21.11
CA THR A 63 3.54 -4.18 20.31
C THR A 63 3.05 -4.39 18.88
N TRP A 64 3.57 -5.40 18.17
CA TRP A 64 3.22 -5.60 16.76
C TRP A 64 1.82 -6.18 16.58
N LEU A 65 1.47 -7.26 17.29
CA LEU A 65 0.16 -7.91 17.19
C LEU A 65 -1.02 -6.97 17.54
N PRO A 66 -0.99 -6.15 18.63
CA PRO A 66 -2.04 -5.17 18.90
C PRO A 66 -2.18 -4.11 17.80
N THR A 67 -1.06 -3.70 17.18
CA THR A 67 -1.07 -2.75 16.06
C THR A 67 -1.71 -3.36 14.82
N MET A 68 -1.41 -4.62 14.50
CA MET A 68 -2.03 -5.30 13.36
C MET A 68 -3.54 -5.52 13.56
N GLU A 69 -3.98 -5.94 14.75
CA GLU A 69 -5.42 -6.06 15.04
C GLU A 69 -6.14 -4.70 15.03
N ALA A 70 -5.47 -3.61 15.46
CA ALA A 70 -6.02 -2.26 15.31
C ALA A 70 -6.15 -1.83 13.84
N ALA A 71 -5.13 -2.05 13.01
CA ALA A 71 -5.14 -1.73 11.58
C ALA A 71 -6.18 -2.56 10.80
N LYS A 72 -6.35 -3.83 11.20
CA LYS A 72 -7.37 -4.76 10.68
C LYS A 72 -8.78 -4.34 11.07
N LYS A 73 -8.98 -3.92 12.32
CA LYS A 73 -10.24 -3.33 12.81
C LYS A 73 -10.58 -1.99 12.13
N ALA A 74 -9.55 -1.22 11.74
CA ALA A 74 -9.70 -0.02 10.92
C ALA A 74 -9.94 -0.31 9.42
N GLY A 75 -9.84 -1.57 8.98
CA GLY A 75 -10.05 -1.99 7.59
C GLY A 75 -8.89 -1.72 6.63
N LEU A 76 -7.72 -1.29 7.15
CA LEU A 76 -6.52 -1.01 6.34
C LEU A 76 -5.88 -2.31 5.83
N ILE A 77 -5.86 -3.34 6.67
CA ILE A 77 -5.35 -4.68 6.33
C ILE A 77 -6.47 -5.72 6.43
N ILE A 78 -6.38 -6.76 5.62
CA ILE A 78 -7.30 -7.90 5.65
C ILE A 78 -6.74 -9.09 6.44
N GLY A 79 -5.43 -9.11 6.71
CA GLY A 79 -4.77 -10.14 7.52
C GLY A 79 -3.31 -9.80 7.78
N TYR A 80 -2.69 -10.58 8.66
CA TYR A 80 -1.26 -10.54 8.98
C TYR A 80 -0.84 -11.94 9.43
N LYS A 81 0.47 -12.25 9.41
CA LYS A 81 1.03 -13.51 9.94
C LYS A 81 2.43 -13.30 10.52
N VAL A 82 2.85 -14.21 11.40
CA VAL A 82 4.22 -14.33 11.89
C VAL A 82 4.72 -15.74 11.55
N PHE A 83 5.91 -15.85 11.00
CA PHE A 83 6.58 -17.13 10.76
C PHE A 83 7.96 -17.15 11.39
N GLN A 84 8.31 -18.29 12.00
CA GLN A 84 9.69 -18.64 12.33
C GLN A 84 10.24 -19.56 11.24
N ALA A 85 11.53 -19.42 10.93
CA ALA A 85 12.24 -20.30 10.01
C ALA A 85 13.62 -20.69 10.54
N SER A 86 14.10 -21.85 10.09
CA SER A 86 15.50 -22.27 10.25
C SER A 86 16.30 -21.79 9.03
N PRO A 87 17.05 -20.68 9.11
CA PRO A 87 17.83 -20.15 7.98
C PRO A 87 18.93 -21.13 7.57
N LYS A 88 19.30 -21.12 6.29
CA LYS A 88 20.39 -21.97 5.76
C LYS A 88 21.77 -21.29 5.87
N SER A 89 21.81 -20.00 6.18
CA SER A 89 23.02 -19.21 6.38
C SER A 89 22.73 -17.98 7.27
N PRO A 90 23.74 -17.37 7.95
CA PRO A 90 23.52 -16.28 8.91
C PRO A 90 22.97 -14.98 8.33
N ASP A 91 23.00 -14.82 7.01
CA ASP A 91 22.47 -13.67 6.26
C ASP A 91 21.00 -13.84 5.82
N GLN A 92 20.38 -14.99 6.08
CA GLN A 92 18.97 -15.26 5.80
C GLN A 92 18.07 -14.97 7.02
N PRO A 93 16.78 -14.62 6.81
CA PRO A 93 15.85 -14.38 7.91
C PRO A 93 15.53 -15.66 8.69
N ASN A 94 15.31 -15.51 9.99
CA ASN A 94 14.72 -16.52 10.87
C ASN A 94 13.32 -16.13 11.36
N VAL A 95 12.87 -14.89 11.10
CA VAL A 95 11.50 -14.43 11.30
C VAL A 95 11.00 -13.73 10.03
N TYR A 96 9.75 -13.98 9.67
CA TYR A 96 9.00 -13.20 8.69
C TYR A 96 7.75 -12.59 9.36
N LEU A 97 7.50 -11.32 9.08
CA LEU A 97 6.26 -10.63 9.43
C LEU A 97 5.51 -10.31 8.14
N GLU A 98 4.34 -10.93 7.94
CA GLU A 98 3.47 -10.67 6.79
C GLU A 98 2.36 -9.69 7.16
N ILE A 99 2.08 -8.72 6.28
CA ILE A 99 0.94 -7.80 6.37
C ILE A 99 0.19 -7.83 5.03
N THR A 100 -1.06 -8.29 5.04
CA THR A 100 -1.87 -8.45 3.81
C THR A 100 -2.90 -7.34 3.67
N PHE A 101 -2.76 -6.55 2.61
CA PHE A 101 -3.62 -5.46 2.18
C PHE A 101 -4.61 -5.92 1.09
N LYS A 102 -5.77 -5.25 1.00
CA LYS A 102 -6.86 -5.64 0.09
C LYS A 102 -6.46 -5.63 -1.39
N ASN A 103 -5.57 -4.72 -1.80
CA ASN A 103 -4.98 -4.56 -3.14
C ASN A 103 -3.95 -3.42 -3.09
N MET A 104 -3.28 -3.09 -4.22
CA MET A 104 -2.26 -2.03 -4.28
C MET A 104 -2.75 -0.64 -3.87
N ALA A 105 -4.01 -0.26 -4.15
CA ALA A 105 -4.53 1.05 -3.74
C ALA A 105 -4.91 1.11 -2.25
N ALA A 106 -4.86 -0.03 -1.55
CA ALA A 106 -4.99 -0.14 -0.10
C ALA A 106 -3.66 -0.47 0.59
N TYR A 107 -2.53 -0.47 -0.15
CA TYR A 107 -1.21 -0.76 0.40
C TYR A 107 -0.73 0.42 1.26
N ALA A 108 -0.33 0.12 2.49
CA ALA A 108 -0.04 1.11 3.53
C ALA A 108 1.31 0.87 4.25
N GLY A 109 2.20 0.08 3.65
CA GLY A 109 3.59 0.00 4.06
C GLY A 109 4.40 1.23 3.63
N ASP A 110 5.71 1.24 3.90
CA ASP A 110 6.60 2.41 3.85
C ASP A 110 6.62 3.20 2.52
N ILE A 111 6.14 2.60 1.42
CA ILE A 111 6.07 3.23 0.08
C ILE A 111 4.66 3.20 -0.53
N GLY A 112 3.61 3.03 0.29
CA GLY A 112 2.22 2.91 -0.14
C GLY A 112 1.39 4.19 0.08
N ASP A 113 0.43 4.44 -0.83
CA ASP A 113 -0.47 5.60 -0.82
C ASP A 113 -1.33 5.75 0.46
N GLN A 114 -1.33 4.75 1.35
CA GLN A 114 -2.10 4.74 2.60
C GLN A 114 -1.21 4.77 3.87
N ALA A 115 0.11 4.95 3.74
CA ALA A 115 1.05 4.93 4.87
C ALA A 115 0.63 5.84 6.04
N ASP A 116 0.27 7.10 5.77
CA ASP A 116 -0.22 8.07 6.77
C ASP A 116 -1.42 7.54 7.56
N ALA A 117 -2.33 6.80 6.91
CA ALA A 117 -3.51 6.24 7.55
C ALA A 117 -3.17 5.05 8.47
N PHE A 118 -2.13 4.27 8.11
CA PHE A 118 -1.61 3.19 8.94
C PHE A 118 -0.84 3.72 10.14
N GLU A 119 0.05 4.69 9.94
CA GLU A 119 0.78 5.33 11.02
C GLU A 119 -0.15 6.06 12.00
N ALA A 120 -1.19 6.73 11.49
CA ALA A 120 -2.25 7.31 12.33
C ALA A 120 -3.07 6.26 13.12
N VAL A 121 -2.96 4.96 12.85
CA VAL A 121 -3.44 3.89 13.72
C VAL A 121 -2.33 3.47 14.70
N THR A 122 -1.11 3.26 14.22
CA THR A 122 0.07 2.90 15.02
C THR A 122 0.33 3.88 16.18
N GLU A 123 0.27 5.19 15.93
CA GLU A 123 0.48 6.21 16.96
C GLU A 123 -0.55 6.14 18.10
N LYS A 124 -1.77 5.66 17.81
CA LYS A 124 -2.85 5.47 18.80
C LYS A 124 -2.73 4.17 19.60
N VAL A 125 -1.89 3.24 19.16
CA VAL A 125 -1.64 1.94 19.82
C VAL A 125 -0.33 1.95 20.61
N ILE A 126 0.71 2.62 20.08
CA ILE A 126 2.06 2.62 20.64
C ILE A 126 2.42 4.01 21.20
N CYS A 127 2.94 4.88 20.33
CA CYS A 127 3.41 6.23 20.60
C CYS A 127 3.71 6.92 19.26
N SER A 128 4.07 8.21 19.29
CA SER A 128 4.36 8.96 18.06
C SER A 128 5.51 8.38 17.23
N SER A 129 5.53 8.67 15.92
CA SER A 129 6.52 8.10 14.98
C SER A 129 7.97 8.24 15.47
N ALA A 130 8.35 9.42 16.01
CA ALA A 130 9.69 9.66 16.53
C ALA A 130 10.05 8.81 17.77
N CYS A 131 9.06 8.45 18.60
CA CYS A 131 9.25 7.49 19.71
C CYS A 131 9.38 6.06 19.16
N GLN A 132 8.58 5.69 18.16
CA GLN A 132 8.72 4.41 17.49
C GLN A 132 10.08 4.26 16.79
N ASP A 133 10.64 5.33 16.21
CA ASP A 133 11.96 5.32 15.55
C ASP A 133 13.09 5.06 16.53
N GLN A 134 13.07 5.68 17.71
CA GLN A 134 14.01 5.36 18.79
C GLN A 134 13.89 3.88 19.19
N ALA A 135 12.67 3.35 19.27
CA ALA A 135 12.44 1.93 19.53
C ALA A 135 12.85 1.02 18.35
N ARG A 136 12.73 1.46 17.08
CA ARG A 136 13.22 0.76 15.87
C ARG A 136 14.75 0.65 15.91
N VAL A 137 15.43 1.72 16.32
CA VAL A 137 16.89 1.77 16.50
C VAL A 137 17.33 0.83 17.63
N HIS A 138 16.72 0.92 18.82
CA HIS A 138 17.07 0.04 19.95
C HIS A 138 16.88 -1.45 19.61
N ARG A 139 15.81 -1.82 18.88
CA ARG A 139 15.62 -3.21 18.41
C ARG A 139 16.71 -3.69 17.45
N ASN A 140 17.53 -2.82 16.86
CA ASN A 140 18.69 -3.24 16.06
C ASN A 140 19.83 -3.85 16.89
N GLU A 141 19.77 -3.73 18.23
CA GLU A 141 20.70 -4.41 19.16
C GLU A 141 20.44 -5.91 19.29
N ILE A 142 19.24 -6.38 18.92
CA ILE A 142 18.80 -7.78 19.07
C ILE A 142 18.33 -8.46 17.77
N ARG A 143 18.10 -7.69 16.70
CA ARG A 143 17.67 -8.22 15.40
C ARG A 143 18.03 -7.29 14.24
N LYS A 144 18.53 -7.85 13.15
CA LYS A 144 18.73 -7.17 11.87
C LYS A 144 17.48 -7.27 10.98
N VAL A 145 17.07 -6.14 10.38
CA VAL A 145 16.16 -6.16 9.22
C VAL A 145 17.01 -6.37 7.97
N LEU A 146 16.65 -7.38 7.18
CA LEU A 146 17.35 -7.75 5.94
C LEU A 146 16.71 -7.10 4.70
N GLY A 147 15.42 -6.80 4.76
CA GLY A 147 14.67 -6.11 3.72
C GLY A 147 13.17 -6.25 3.89
N THR A 148 12.42 -5.66 2.96
CA THR A 148 10.96 -5.76 2.86
C THR A 148 10.61 -6.09 1.40
N GLU A 149 9.78 -7.10 1.16
CA GLU A 149 9.25 -7.45 -0.17
C GLU A 149 7.75 -7.11 -0.24
N VAL A 150 7.30 -6.60 -1.38
CA VAL A 150 5.86 -6.40 -1.66
C VAL A 150 5.43 -7.38 -2.74
N THR A 151 4.72 -8.43 -2.33
CA THR A 151 4.17 -9.47 -3.22
C THR A 151 2.71 -9.16 -3.57
N ARG A 152 2.23 -9.69 -4.70
CA ARG A 152 0.82 -9.57 -5.08
C ARG A 152 0.29 -10.88 -5.64
N GLU A 153 -0.87 -11.30 -5.14
CA GLU A 153 -1.51 -12.55 -5.56
C GLU A 153 -1.96 -12.49 -7.02
N ILE A 154 -1.70 -13.57 -7.75
CA ILE A 154 -2.19 -13.79 -9.12
C ILE A 154 -3.29 -14.84 -9.05
N ILE A 155 -4.54 -14.41 -9.27
CA ILE A 155 -5.74 -15.25 -9.22
C ILE A 155 -6.11 -15.60 -10.66
N PHE A 156 -5.85 -16.85 -11.07
CA PHE A 156 -6.21 -17.36 -12.38
C PHE A 156 -7.74 -17.43 -12.58
N LYS A 157 -8.18 -17.37 -13.84
CA LYS A 157 -9.59 -17.54 -14.25
C LYS A 157 -10.03 -19.00 -14.24
#